data_AF-A0A099ZVL7-F1
#
_entry.id   AF-A0A099ZVL7-F1
#
_cell.length_a   1.000
_cell.length_b   1.000
_cell.length_c   1.000
_cell.angle_alpha   90.00
_cell.angle_beta   90.00
_cell.angle_gamma   90.00
#
_symmetry.space_group_name_H-M   'P 1'
#
loop_
_entity.id
_entity.type
_entity.pdbx_description
1 polymer ?
#
loop_
_entity_poly.entity_id
_entity_poly.type
_entity_poly.pdbx_seq_one_letter_code
_entity_poly.pdbx_strand_id
1 'polypeptide(L)'
;RRFPDFSYITQNGRLTDFLDCVIISHFHLDHCGALPYFSEMVGYDGPIYMTHPTKAICPILLEDYRKITVDKKGETNFFTSQMIKDCMKKVVAVHLHQTVQVDEELEIKAYYAGHVLGAAMFQIKVGCESVVYTGDYNMTPDRHLGAAWIDKCRPDLLISESTYATTIRDSKRCRERDFLKKVHETVERGGKVLIPVFALGRAQELCILLETFWERMNLKAPIYFSTGLTEKANHYYKLFITWTNQKIRKTFVQRNMFEFKHIKAFDRAYADNPGPMVVFATPGMLHAGQSLQIFRKWAGNEKNMVRNP
;
A
#
# COMPACT_ATOMS: atom_id res chain seq x y z
N ARG A 1 15.42 14.54 8.61
CA ARG A 1 15.92 14.38 7.21
C ARG A 1 14.74 13.91 6.36
N ARG A 2 14.42 14.61 5.26
CA ARG A 2 13.22 14.37 4.44
C ARG A 2 13.45 13.29 3.38
N PHE A 3 14.59 13.38 2.70
CA PHE A 3 15.08 12.37 1.77
C PHE A 3 16.40 11.78 2.28
N PRO A 4 16.76 10.56 1.82
CA PRO A 4 18.08 10.00 2.05
C PRO A 4 19.17 10.91 1.51
N ASP A 5 20.34 10.84 2.14
CA ASP A 5 21.54 11.53 1.66
C ASP A 5 22.20 10.64 0.60
N PHE A 6 22.04 10.98 -0.68
CA PHE A 6 22.59 10.18 -1.78
C PHE A 6 24.06 10.49 -2.08
N SER A 7 24.67 11.45 -1.36
CA SER A 7 26.12 11.74 -1.48
C SER A 7 27.00 10.58 -0.99
N TYR A 8 26.44 9.63 -0.23
CA TYR A 8 27.12 8.40 0.16
C TYR A 8 27.34 7.43 -1.01
N ILE A 9 26.61 7.57 -2.12
CA ILE A 9 26.83 6.77 -3.33
C ILE A 9 28.02 7.36 -4.10
N THR A 10 27.96 8.66 -4.37
CA THR A 10 29.08 9.40 -4.95
C THR A 10 29.02 10.87 -4.57
N GLN A 11 30.19 11.46 -4.35
CA GLN A 11 30.37 12.90 -4.16
C GLN A 11 30.75 13.60 -5.48
N ASN A 12 31.24 12.85 -6.47
CA ASN A 12 31.76 13.36 -7.73
C ASN A 12 31.34 12.43 -8.88
N GLY A 13 30.55 12.92 -9.83
CA GLY A 13 30.08 12.16 -11.01
C GLY A 13 28.56 12.00 -11.06
N ARG A 14 28.04 11.33 -12.10
CA ARG A 14 26.61 11.06 -12.24
C ARG A 14 26.25 9.80 -11.47
N LEU A 15 25.08 9.75 -10.84
CA LEU A 15 24.62 8.56 -10.13
C LEU A 15 24.58 7.31 -11.02
N THR A 16 24.25 7.51 -12.30
CA THR A 16 24.18 6.45 -13.31
C THR A 16 25.51 5.74 -13.53
N ASP A 17 26.65 6.38 -13.25
CA ASP A 17 27.98 5.79 -13.45
C ASP A 17 28.34 4.80 -12.32
N PHE A 18 27.58 4.80 -11.21
CA PHE A 18 27.85 4.02 -10.00
C PHE A 18 26.72 3.03 -9.65
N LEU A 19 25.65 2.99 -10.45
CA LEU A 19 24.45 2.21 -10.16
C LEU A 19 23.91 1.54 -11.44
N ASP A 20 23.91 0.21 -11.45
CA ASP A 20 23.44 -0.57 -12.60
C ASP A 20 21.92 -0.44 -12.78
N CYS A 21 21.17 -0.51 -11.68
CA CYS A 21 19.71 -0.33 -11.70
C CYS A 21 19.12 0.08 -10.34
N VAL A 22 17.86 0.49 -10.36
CA VAL A 22 17.04 0.70 -9.16
C VAL A 22 15.89 -0.30 -9.16
N ILE A 23 15.62 -0.94 -8.02
CA ILE A 23 14.50 -1.86 -7.85
C ILE A 23 13.56 -1.32 -6.77
N ILE A 24 12.27 -1.24 -7.09
CA ILE A 24 11.22 -0.85 -6.15
C ILE A 24 10.34 -2.06 -5.83
N SER A 25 10.33 -2.46 -4.55
CA SER A 25 9.58 -3.63 -4.06
C SER A 25 8.07 -3.44 -4.18
N HIS A 26 7.56 -2.28 -3.75
CA HIS A 26 6.14 -1.92 -3.77
C HIS A 26 5.91 -0.41 -3.66
N PHE A 27 4.64 0.00 -3.74
CA PHE A 27 4.25 1.40 -3.94
C PHE A 27 4.18 2.27 -2.68
N HIS A 28 4.47 1.73 -1.48
CA HIS A 28 4.41 2.57 -0.27
C HIS A 28 5.55 3.60 -0.26
N LEU A 29 5.29 4.76 0.35
CA LEU A 29 6.19 5.92 0.29
C LEU A 29 7.52 5.69 1.03
N ASP A 30 7.55 4.76 1.97
CA ASP A 30 8.77 4.31 2.65
C ASP A 30 9.67 3.43 1.75
N HIS A 31 9.15 2.93 0.62
CA HIS A 31 9.91 2.18 -0.38
C HIS A 31 10.13 2.94 -1.69
N CYS A 32 9.24 3.86 -2.06
CA CYS A 32 9.32 4.60 -3.33
C CYS A 32 9.27 6.13 -3.20
N GLY A 33 9.07 6.68 -2.00
CA GLY A 33 8.76 8.11 -1.81
C GLY A 33 9.90 9.06 -2.17
N ALA A 34 11.14 8.60 -2.14
CA ALA A 34 12.31 9.37 -2.58
C ALA A 34 12.63 9.21 -4.07
N LEU A 35 11.91 8.35 -4.80
CA LEU A 35 12.27 7.99 -6.17
C LEU A 35 12.30 9.18 -7.15
N PRO A 36 11.31 10.10 -7.19
CA PRO A 36 11.39 11.25 -8.10
C PRO A 36 12.46 12.26 -7.67
N TYR A 37 12.74 12.37 -6.37
CA TYR A 37 13.84 13.19 -5.88
C TYR A 37 15.19 12.61 -6.34
N PHE A 38 15.41 11.32 -6.12
CA PHE A 38 16.60 10.61 -6.56
C PHE A 38 16.81 10.68 -8.09
N SER A 39 15.75 10.38 -8.85
CA SER A 39 15.78 10.36 -10.32
C SER A 39 15.98 11.75 -10.93
N GLU A 40 15.16 12.73 -10.54
CA GLU A 40 15.04 14.00 -11.27
C GLU A 40 15.73 15.18 -10.58
N MET A 41 15.92 15.14 -9.26
CA MET A 41 16.59 16.24 -8.52
C MET A 41 18.07 15.94 -8.27
N VAL A 42 18.41 14.68 -7.98
CA VAL A 42 19.81 14.26 -7.80
C VAL A 42 20.45 13.87 -9.13
N GLY A 43 19.68 13.32 -10.06
CA GLY A 43 20.13 13.06 -11.45
C GLY A 43 20.57 11.61 -11.67
N TYR A 44 19.62 10.68 -11.55
CA TYR A 44 19.78 9.29 -11.99
C TYR A 44 18.97 9.04 -13.25
N ASP A 45 19.63 8.52 -14.28
CA ASP A 45 19.04 8.28 -15.61
C ASP A 45 19.05 6.80 -16.02
N GLY A 46 19.48 5.90 -15.14
CA GLY A 46 19.47 4.46 -15.38
C GLY A 46 18.09 3.79 -15.24
N PRO A 47 18.01 2.47 -15.44
CA PRO A 47 16.75 1.74 -15.44
C PRO A 47 16.17 1.57 -14.04
N ILE A 48 14.84 1.77 -13.94
CA ILE A 48 14.08 1.54 -12.70
C ILE A 48 13.14 0.35 -12.90
N TYR A 49 13.28 -0.70 -12.11
CA TYR A 49 12.45 -1.90 -12.18
C TYR A 49 11.42 -1.93 -11.05
N MET A 50 10.18 -2.21 -11.43
CA MET A 50 9.10 -2.49 -10.47
C MET A 50 8.00 -3.29 -11.15
N THR A 51 7.08 -3.85 -10.39
CA THR A 51 5.98 -4.62 -10.97
C THR A 51 4.95 -3.72 -11.67
N HIS A 52 4.18 -4.32 -12.59
CA HIS A 52 3.09 -3.60 -13.28
C HIS A 52 2.10 -2.88 -12.33
N PRO A 53 1.59 -3.50 -11.25
CA PRO A 53 0.67 -2.79 -10.36
C PRO A 53 1.38 -1.66 -9.58
N THR A 54 2.63 -1.86 -9.17
CA THR A 54 3.44 -0.82 -8.52
C THR A 54 3.63 0.39 -9.44
N LYS A 55 3.98 0.18 -10.72
CA LYS A 55 4.11 1.25 -11.72
C LYS A 55 2.83 2.07 -11.89
N ALA A 56 1.67 1.42 -11.81
CA ALA A 56 0.38 2.08 -11.99
C ALA A 56 -0.07 2.89 -10.75
N ILE A 57 0.28 2.43 -9.54
CA ILE A 57 -0.16 3.00 -8.26
C ILE A 57 0.81 4.05 -7.73
N CYS A 58 2.12 3.81 -7.86
CA CYS A 58 3.20 4.67 -7.38
C CYS A 58 3.00 6.17 -7.72
N PRO A 59 2.73 6.59 -8.97
CA PRO A 59 2.57 8.01 -9.29
C PRO A 59 1.39 8.68 -8.56
N ILE A 60 0.34 7.93 -8.20
CA ILE A 60 -0.80 8.49 -7.46
C ILE A 60 -0.38 8.81 -6.02
N LEU A 61 0.32 7.88 -5.37
CA LEU A 61 0.78 8.09 -4.00
C LEU A 61 1.84 9.18 -3.91
N LEU A 62 2.73 9.25 -4.91
CA LEU A 62 3.70 10.33 -5.04
C LEU A 62 3.03 11.69 -5.26
N GLU A 63 1.98 11.76 -6.09
CA GLU A 63 1.24 13.01 -6.32
C GLU A 63 0.46 13.45 -5.06
N ASP A 64 -0.14 12.52 -4.33
CA ASP A 64 -0.80 12.82 -3.05
C ASP A 64 0.22 13.28 -2.00
N TYR A 65 1.40 12.65 -1.96
CA TYR A 65 2.50 13.08 -1.09
C TYR A 65 2.97 14.50 -1.45
N ARG A 66 3.10 14.79 -2.75
CA ARG A 66 3.41 16.13 -3.26
C ARG A 66 2.38 17.16 -2.84
N LYS A 67 1.09 16.92 -3.09
CA LYS A 67 0.00 17.84 -2.73
C LYS A 67 -0.02 18.14 -1.23
N ILE A 68 0.17 17.13 -0.39
CA ILE A 68 0.22 17.34 1.06
C ILE A 68 1.43 18.19 1.44
N THR A 69 2.59 17.93 0.85
CA THR A 69 3.84 18.56 1.32
C THR A 69 4.06 19.95 0.73
N VAL A 70 3.77 20.14 -0.54
CA VAL A 70 3.87 21.44 -1.22
C VAL A 70 2.67 22.31 -0.88
N ASP A 71 1.46 21.83 -1.16
CA ASP A 71 0.27 22.69 -1.15
C ASP A 71 -0.25 22.95 0.28
N LYS A 72 -0.07 22.00 1.23
CA LYS A 72 -0.53 22.19 2.63
C LYS A 72 0.55 22.61 3.60
N LYS A 73 1.79 22.17 3.42
CA LYS A 73 2.91 22.54 4.31
C LYS A 73 3.76 23.68 3.75
N GLY A 74 3.59 24.05 2.49
CA GLY A 74 4.32 25.15 1.85
C GLY A 74 5.78 24.84 1.51
N GLU A 75 6.16 23.55 1.41
CA GLU A 75 7.54 23.19 1.10
C GLU A 75 7.86 23.43 -0.38
N THR A 76 8.87 24.24 -0.66
CA THR A 76 9.26 24.66 -2.02
C THR A 76 10.31 23.75 -2.66
N ASN A 77 11.22 23.17 -1.86
CA ASN A 77 12.25 22.25 -2.36
C ASN A 77 11.72 20.81 -2.42
N PHE A 78 10.90 20.51 -3.42
CA PHE A 78 10.32 19.19 -3.62
C PHE A 78 10.07 18.87 -5.09
N PHE A 79 9.96 17.58 -5.43
CA PHE A 79 9.68 17.17 -6.79
C PHE A 79 8.31 17.65 -7.27
N THR A 80 8.22 17.96 -8.57
CA THR A 80 6.98 18.42 -9.20
C THR A 80 6.19 17.26 -9.80
N SER A 81 4.92 17.50 -10.18
CA SER A 81 4.12 16.51 -10.93
C SER A 81 4.76 16.11 -12.25
N GLN A 82 5.53 17.01 -12.88
CA GLN A 82 6.24 16.72 -14.11
C GLN A 82 7.41 15.76 -13.84
N MET A 83 8.17 15.98 -12.77
CA MET A 83 9.24 15.07 -12.33
C MET A 83 8.73 13.67 -11.99
N ILE A 84 7.55 13.54 -11.38
CA ILE A 84 6.93 12.22 -11.16
C ILE A 84 6.69 11.53 -12.51
N LYS A 85 6.13 12.24 -13.50
CA LYS A 85 5.88 11.67 -14.83
C LYS A 85 7.17 11.26 -15.53
N ASP A 86 8.19 12.11 -15.49
CA ASP A 86 9.47 11.85 -16.16
C ASP A 86 10.22 10.67 -15.52
N CYS A 87 10.23 10.61 -14.18
CA CYS A 87 10.70 9.44 -13.45
C CYS A 87 9.96 8.15 -13.84
N MET A 88 8.62 8.19 -13.96
CA MET A 88 7.84 7.01 -14.36
C MET A 88 8.08 6.55 -15.81
N LYS A 89 8.62 7.41 -16.70
CA LYS A 89 9.03 7.02 -18.06
C LYS A 89 10.28 6.13 -18.05
N LYS A 90 11.18 6.31 -17.07
CA LYS A 90 12.39 5.48 -16.87
C LYS A 90 12.07 4.07 -16.32
N VAL A 91 10.81 3.84 -15.92
CA VAL A 91 10.41 2.57 -15.30
C VAL A 91 10.16 1.47 -16.31
N VAL A 92 10.90 0.37 -16.16
CA VAL A 92 10.67 -0.91 -16.82
C VAL A 92 9.80 -1.80 -15.91
N ALA A 93 8.60 -2.13 -16.38
CA ALA A 93 7.67 -2.95 -15.63
C ALA A 93 8.00 -4.43 -15.78
N VAL A 94 7.93 -5.18 -14.68
CA VAL A 94 8.20 -6.63 -14.66
C VAL A 94 6.98 -7.44 -14.22
N HIS A 95 6.84 -8.64 -14.78
CA HIS A 95 5.87 -9.65 -14.35
C HIS A 95 6.43 -10.52 -13.24
N LEU A 96 5.54 -11.17 -12.49
CA LEU A 96 5.96 -12.22 -11.55
C LEU A 96 6.66 -13.35 -12.29
N HIS A 97 7.75 -13.83 -11.71
CA HIS A 97 8.63 -14.89 -12.22
C HIS A 97 9.33 -14.57 -13.55
N GLN A 98 9.19 -13.35 -14.06
CA GLN A 98 9.98 -12.89 -15.19
C GLN A 98 11.42 -12.64 -14.72
N THR A 99 12.36 -13.26 -15.43
CA THR A 99 13.78 -12.90 -15.36
C THR A 99 14.04 -11.80 -16.37
N VAL A 100 14.67 -10.71 -15.94
CA VAL A 100 15.12 -9.60 -16.77
C VAL A 100 16.64 -9.54 -16.69
N GLN A 101 17.31 -9.59 -17.83
CA GLN A 101 18.73 -9.30 -17.95
C GLN A 101 18.89 -7.77 -17.93
N VAL A 102 19.61 -7.25 -16.93
CA VAL A 102 19.89 -5.82 -16.78
C VAL A 102 21.13 -5.45 -17.60
N ASP A 103 22.16 -6.28 -17.54
CA ASP A 103 23.37 -6.23 -18.37
C ASP A 103 23.87 -7.66 -18.70
N GLU A 104 25.16 -7.82 -19.04
CA GLU A 104 25.75 -9.11 -19.40
C GLU A 104 25.88 -10.11 -18.23
N GLU A 105 25.99 -9.62 -16.99
CA GLU A 105 26.22 -10.44 -15.79
C GLU A 105 25.09 -10.34 -14.77
N LEU A 106 24.30 -9.26 -14.80
CA LEU A 106 23.24 -8.94 -13.84
C LEU A 106 21.86 -9.35 -14.36
N GLU A 107 21.20 -10.27 -13.65
CA GLU A 107 19.80 -10.61 -13.86
C GLU A 107 18.95 -10.38 -12.61
N ILE A 108 17.70 -9.99 -12.81
CA ILE A 108 16.71 -9.82 -11.75
C ILE A 108 15.46 -10.66 -12.02
N LYS A 109 14.93 -11.29 -10.98
CA LYS A 109 13.69 -12.08 -11.06
C LYS A 109 12.74 -11.68 -9.95
N ALA A 110 11.52 -11.29 -10.33
CA ALA A 110 10.49 -10.86 -9.39
C ALA A 110 9.68 -12.05 -8.84
N TYR A 111 9.38 -12.01 -7.56
CA TYR A 111 8.60 -13.02 -6.83
C TYR A 111 7.49 -12.35 -6.03
N TYR A 112 6.40 -13.08 -5.78
CA TYR A 112 5.23 -12.51 -5.13
C TYR A 112 5.48 -12.29 -3.63
N ALA A 113 5.29 -11.08 -3.11
CA ALA A 113 5.54 -10.77 -1.69
C ALA A 113 4.28 -10.84 -0.79
N GLY A 114 3.07 -10.84 -1.36
CA GLY A 114 1.82 -10.95 -0.58
C GLY A 114 1.51 -9.79 0.38
N HIS A 115 2.28 -8.71 0.37
CA HIS A 115 2.13 -7.57 1.29
C HIS A 115 1.06 -6.55 0.83
N VAL A 116 1.22 -5.99 -0.37
CA VAL A 116 0.22 -5.17 -1.06
C VAL A 116 0.07 -5.60 -2.52
N LEU A 117 -0.95 -5.09 -3.21
CA LEU A 117 -1.17 -5.38 -4.62
C LEU A 117 0.06 -5.00 -5.46
N GLY A 118 0.72 -5.99 -6.07
CA GLY A 118 1.94 -5.76 -6.85
C GLY A 118 3.24 -5.81 -6.05
N ALA A 119 3.21 -6.00 -4.74
CA ALA A 119 4.44 -6.15 -3.96
C ALA A 119 5.24 -7.36 -4.44
N ALA A 120 6.54 -7.15 -4.64
CA ALA A 120 7.45 -8.20 -5.07
C ALA A 120 8.76 -8.22 -4.27
N MET A 121 9.23 -9.45 -4.04
CA MET A 121 10.60 -9.74 -3.67
C MET A 121 11.42 -9.89 -4.94
N PHE A 122 12.70 -9.54 -4.92
CA PHE A 122 13.58 -9.68 -6.07
C PHE A 122 14.75 -10.58 -5.72
N GLN A 123 14.95 -11.62 -6.53
CA GLN A 123 16.23 -12.30 -6.60
C GLN A 123 17.09 -11.58 -7.63
N ILE A 124 18.29 -11.21 -7.24
CA ILE A 124 19.28 -10.52 -8.05
C ILE A 124 20.45 -11.47 -8.17
N LYS A 125 20.94 -11.74 -9.37
CA LYS A 125 22.17 -12.52 -9.57
C LYS A 125 23.17 -11.75 -10.40
N VAL A 126 24.43 -11.84 -9.99
CA VAL A 126 25.58 -11.28 -10.72
C VAL A 126 26.61 -12.39 -10.84
N GLY A 127 26.79 -12.91 -12.05
CA GLY A 127 27.62 -14.09 -12.27
C GLY A 127 27.14 -15.31 -11.46
N CYS A 128 27.95 -15.74 -10.48
CA CYS A 128 27.63 -16.87 -9.60
C CYS A 128 27.01 -16.46 -8.25
N GLU A 129 27.01 -15.17 -7.92
CA GLU A 129 26.54 -14.65 -6.65
C GLU A 129 25.07 -14.23 -6.74
N SER A 130 24.34 -14.35 -5.62
CA SER A 130 22.93 -14.05 -5.59
C SER A 130 22.44 -13.41 -4.30
N VAL A 131 21.60 -12.40 -4.45
CA VAL A 131 20.96 -11.66 -3.36
C VAL A 131 19.44 -11.80 -3.48
N VAL A 132 18.76 -11.96 -2.35
CA VAL A 132 17.30 -11.78 -2.29
C VAL A 132 16.99 -10.54 -1.46
N TYR A 133 16.31 -9.58 -2.08
CA TYR A 133 15.72 -8.43 -1.40
C TYR A 133 14.21 -8.63 -1.29
N THR A 134 13.69 -8.71 -0.06
CA THR A 134 12.28 -9.03 0.14
C THR A 134 11.35 -7.82 0.01
N GLY A 135 11.85 -6.62 0.29
CA GLY A 135 10.97 -5.52 0.71
C GLY A 135 10.08 -5.97 1.88
N ASP A 136 8.85 -5.46 1.93
CA ASP A 136 7.86 -5.94 2.90
C ASP A 136 7.11 -7.15 2.33
N TYR A 137 6.99 -8.20 3.14
CA TYR A 137 6.38 -9.47 2.70
C TYR A 137 5.46 -10.05 3.77
N ASN A 138 4.52 -10.88 3.33
CA ASN A 138 3.58 -11.53 4.23
C ASN A 138 3.38 -13.00 3.88
N MET A 139 3.83 -13.89 4.76
CA MET A 139 3.65 -15.34 4.63
C MET A 139 2.22 -15.80 4.95
N THR A 140 1.42 -14.98 5.61
CA THR A 140 0.02 -15.31 5.93
C THR A 140 -0.90 -14.70 4.87
N PRO A 141 -1.65 -15.52 4.11
CA PRO A 141 -2.48 -15.00 3.03
C PRO A 141 -3.61 -14.11 3.56
N ASP A 142 -3.87 -13.04 2.81
CA ASP A 142 -4.99 -12.15 3.05
C ASP A 142 -6.27 -12.59 2.33
N ARG A 143 -7.42 -11.96 2.63
CA ARG A 143 -8.67 -12.26 1.91
C ARG A 143 -8.55 -11.88 0.44
N HIS A 144 -7.75 -10.85 0.15
CA HIS A 144 -7.50 -10.35 -1.20
C HIS A 144 -6.16 -10.79 -1.81
N LEU A 145 -5.11 -11.00 -1.01
CA LEU A 145 -3.76 -11.38 -1.48
C LEU A 145 -3.36 -12.80 -1.07
N GLY A 146 -2.43 -13.38 -1.80
CA GLY A 146 -1.81 -14.67 -1.45
C GLY A 146 -0.71 -14.51 -0.40
N ALA A 147 -0.12 -15.62 0.02
CA ALA A 147 1.13 -15.60 0.78
C ALA A 147 2.32 -15.28 -0.13
N ALA A 148 3.36 -14.69 0.43
CA ALA A 148 4.65 -14.56 -0.23
C ALA A 148 5.15 -15.93 -0.71
N TRP A 149 5.77 -15.95 -1.89
CA TRP A 149 6.28 -17.18 -2.49
C TRP A 149 7.52 -16.89 -3.31
N ILE A 150 8.55 -17.71 -3.13
CA ILE A 150 9.81 -17.69 -3.86
C ILE A 150 10.22 -19.13 -4.20
N ASP A 151 11.02 -19.30 -5.26
CA ASP A 151 11.63 -20.58 -5.57
C ASP A 151 12.48 -21.07 -4.40
N LYS A 152 12.80 -22.37 -4.35
CA LYS A 152 13.77 -22.92 -3.40
C LYS A 152 15.19 -22.52 -3.80
N CYS A 153 15.48 -21.22 -3.85
CA CYS A 153 16.80 -20.66 -4.05
C CYS A 153 17.61 -20.71 -2.75
N ARG A 154 18.94 -20.77 -2.88
CA ARG A 154 19.89 -20.61 -1.77
C ARG A 154 20.71 -19.36 -2.06
N PRO A 155 20.18 -18.15 -1.76
CA PRO A 155 20.91 -16.93 -2.01
C PRO A 155 22.10 -16.82 -1.07
N ASP A 156 23.16 -16.18 -1.55
CA ASP A 156 24.37 -15.89 -0.78
C ASP A 156 24.11 -14.79 0.25
N LEU A 157 23.22 -13.85 -0.08
CA LEU A 157 22.74 -12.80 0.82
C LEU A 157 21.22 -12.68 0.82
N LEU A 158 20.63 -12.60 2.01
CA LEU A 158 19.22 -12.26 2.21
C LEU A 158 19.11 -10.91 2.90
N ILE A 159 18.47 -9.94 2.24
CA ILE A 159 18.11 -8.64 2.79
C ILE A 159 16.60 -8.65 3.04
N SER A 160 16.21 -8.64 4.31
CA SER A 160 14.81 -8.75 4.71
C SER A 160 14.39 -7.69 5.71
N GLU A 161 13.11 -7.32 5.66
CA GLU A 161 12.49 -6.50 6.70
C GLU A 161 12.41 -7.27 8.04
N SER A 162 12.26 -6.54 9.13
CA SER A 162 12.14 -7.11 10.48
C SER A 162 11.10 -6.38 11.34
N THR A 163 10.09 -5.78 10.70
CA THR A 163 9.08 -4.89 11.31
C THR A 163 8.45 -5.44 12.60
N TYR A 164 8.27 -6.76 12.69
CA TYR A 164 7.68 -7.44 13.84
C TYR A 164 8.58 -8.51 14.47
N ALA A 165 9.91 -8.38 14.38
CA ALA A 165 10.88 -9.42 14.76
C ALA A 165 10.62 -10.12 16.11
N THR A 166 10.24 -9.35 17.13
CA THR A 166 9.98 -9.86 18.49
C THR A 166 8.49 -9.98 18.83
N THR A 167 7.61 -9.50 17.95
CA THR A 167 6.17 -9.44 18.22
C THR A 167 5.50 -10.72 17.75
N ILE A 168 5.08 -11.55 18.70
CA ILE A 168 4.26 -12.72 18.40
C ILE A 168 2.84 -12.25 18.07
N ARG A 169 2.40 -12.48 16.83
CA ARG A 169 1.07 -12.09 16.38
C ARG A 169 0.06 -13.20 16.67
N ASP A 170 -1.05 -12.82 17.29
CA ASP A 170 -2.23 -13.67 17.36
C ASP A 170 -2.67 -14.14 15.98
N SER A 171 -3.28 -15.33 15.96
CA SER A 171 -3.84 -15.88 14.73
C SER A 171 -4.78 -14.88 14.06
N LYS A 172 -4.76 -14.86 12.74
CA LYS A 172 -5.61 -13.97 11.93
C LYS A 172 -7.08 -14.03 12.37
N ARG A 173 -7.60 -15.24 12.61
CA ARG A 173 -8.98 -15.47 13.04
C ARG A 173 -9.30 -14.80 14.38
N CYS A 174 -8.38 -14.87 15.35
CA CYS A 174 -8.58 -14.23 16.65
C CYS A 174 -8.63 -12.71 16.51
N ARG A 175 -7.72 -12.11 15.73
CA ARG A 175 -7.67 -10.67 15.48
C ARG A 175 -8.89 -10.16 14.72
N GLU A 176 -9.34 -10.88 13.69
CA GLU A 176 -10.57 -10.54 12.96
C GLU A 176 -11.80 -10.59 13.87
N ARG A 177 -11.91 -11.62 14.72
CA ARG A 177 -13.00 -11.75 15.69
C ARG A 177 -13.01 -10.59 16.70
N ASP A 178 -11.85 -10.27 17.27
CA ASP A 178 -11.71 -9.15 18.22
C ASP A 178 -12.09 -7.81 17.56
N PHE A 179 -11.61 -7.58 16.35
CA PHE A 179 -11.95 -6.39 15.57
C PHE A 179 -13.47 -6.28 15.32
N LEU A 180 -14.09 -7.34 14.79
CA LEU A 180 -15.52 -7.36 14.51
C LEU A 180 -16.36 -7.18 15.78
N LYS A 181 -15.96 -7.82 16.88
CA LYS A 181 -16.63 -7.67 18.19
C LYS A 181 -16.64 -6.21 18.62
N LYS A 182 -15.47 -5.54 18.63
CA LYS A 182 -15.35 -4.14 19.05
C LYS A 182 -16.12 -3.19 18.14
N VAL A 183 -16.10 -3.42 16.82
CA VAL A 183 -16.88 -2.63 15.86
C VAL A 183 -18.38 -2.80 16.13
N HIS A 184 -18.83 -4.04 16.31
CA HIS A 184 -20.24 -4.35 16.58
C HIS A 184 -20.73 -3.71 17.88
N GLU A 185 -20.03 -3.92 19.00
CA GLU A 185 -20.37 -3.34 20.30
C GLU A 185 -20.41 -1.80 20.27
N THR A 186 -19.50 -1.18 19.51
CA THR A 186 -19.48 0.28 19.34
C THR A 186 -20.70 0.77 18.57
N VAL A 187 -21.07 0.08 17.50
CA VAL A 187 -22.25 0.43 16.69
C VAL A 187 -23.54 0.20 17.48
N GLU A 188 -23.67 -0.90 18.23
CA GLU A 188 -24.86 -1.22 19.03
C GLU A 188 -25.13 -0.18 20.11
N ARG A 189 -24.10 0.36 20.78
CA ARG A 189 -24.26 1.44 21.77
C ARG A 189 -24.48 2.83 21.14
N GLY A 190 -24.62 2.92 19.82
CA GLY A 190 -24.84 4.16 19.08
C GLY A 190 -23.59 5.01 18.85
N GLY A 191 -22.40 4.42 19.03
CA GLY A 191 -21.12 5.09 18.81
C GLY A 191 -20.69 5.09 17.34
N LYS A 192 -19.77 6.00 17.00
CA LYS A 192 -19.14 6.09 15.68
C LYS A 192 -17.78 5.42 15.69
N VAL A 193 -17.46 4.69 14.62
CA VAL A 193 -16.18 4.00 14.44
C VAL A 193 -15.38 4.68 13.36
N LEU A 194 -14.22 5.22 13.72
CA LEU A 194 -13.22 5.72 12.78
C LEU A 194 -12.13 4.67 12.56
N ILE A 195 -11.87 4.33 11.30
CA ILE A 195 -10.79 3.41 10.89
C ILE A 195 -9.82 4.18 10.00
N PRO A 196 -8.71 4.70 10.56
CA PRO A 196 -7.67 5.37 9.78
C PRO A 196 -6.91 4.33 8.95
N VAL A 197 -6.91 4.48 7.62
CA VAL A 197 -6.26 3.54 6.70
C VAL A 197 -5.52 4.27 5.59
N PHE A 198 -4.55 3.58 4.98
CA PHE A 198 -4.08 3.94 3.64
C PHE A 198 -5.13 3.53 2.60
N ALA A 199 -5.20 4.25 1.49
CA ALA A 199 -6.20 4.02 0.45
C ALA A 199 -6.13 2.63 -0.21
N LEU A 200 -4.95 2.03 -0.24
CA LEU A 200 -4.64 0.79 -0.93
C LEU A 200 -3.91 -0.17 0.02
N GLY A 201 -4.30 -1.45 -0.03
CA GLY A 201 -3.75 -2.52 0.81
C GLY A 201 -4.73 -2.90 1.92
N ARG A 202 -4.39 -2.56 3.17
CA ARG A 202 -5.12 -3.01 4.36
C ARG A 202 -6.59 -2.59 4.40
N ALA A 203 -6.93 -1.46 3.75
CA ALA A 203 -8.31 -1.01 3.68
C ALA A 203 -9.22 -2.02 2.95
N GLN A 204 -8.76 -2.60 1.85
CA GLN A 204 -9.54 -3.58 1.09
C GLN A 204 -9.79 -4.85 1.90
N GLU A 205 -8.81 -5.31 2.67
CA GLU A 205 -8.97 -6.43 3.60
C GLU A 205 -10.11 -6.19 4.60
N LEU A 206 -10.10 -5.01 5.24
CA LEU A 206 -11.11 -4.63 6.22
C LEU A 206 -12.48 -4.39 5.60
N CYS A 207 -12.55 -3.82 4.39
CA CYS A 207 -13.81 -3.65 3.67
C CYS A 207 -14.47 -5.00 3.35
N ILE A 208 -13.71 -5.98 2.85
CA ILE A 208 -14.23 -7.33 2.58
C ILE A 208 -14.71 -7.98 3.88
N LEU A 209 -13.95 -7.82 4.97
CA LEU A 209 -14.30 -8.35 6.29
C LEU A 209 -15.62 -7.76 6.82
N LEU A 210 -15.76 -6.42 6.79
CA LEU A 210 -16.96 -5.73 7.26
C LEU A 210 -18.17 -5.99 6.36
N GLU A 211 -18.00 -5.98 5.03
CA GLU A 211 -19.09 -6.29 4.09
C GLU A 211 -19.69 -7.67 4.38
N THR A 212 -18.84 -8.68 4.56
CA THR A 212 -19.28 -10.05 4.88
C THR A 212 -19.97 -10.11 6.25
N PHE A 213 -19.46 -9.37 7.23
CA PHE A 213 -20.04 -9.32 8.57
C PHE A 213 -21.39 -8.60 8.58
N TRP A 214 -21.53 -7.49 7.85
CA TRP A 214 -22.78 -6.73 7.70
C TRP A 214 -23.86 -7.57 7.02
N GLU A 215 -23.53 -8.27 5.93
CA GLU A 215 -24.46 -9.16 5.24
C GLU A 215 -24.92 -10.31 6.15
N ARG A 216 -24.00 -10.92 6.91
CA ARG A 216 -24.31 -12.03 7.83
C ARG A 216 -25.16 -11.61 9.04
N MET A 217 -24.87 -10.45 9.62
CA MET A 217 -25.54 -9.96 10.84
C MET A 217 -26.76 -9.08 10.52
N ASN A 218 -27.03 -8.81 9.23
CA ASN A 218 -28.10 -7.92 8.76
C ASN A 218 -28.05 -6.52 9.40
N LEU A 219 -26.85 -5.98 9.61
CA LEU A 219 -26.65 -4.67 10.23
C LEU A 219 -27.08 -3.54 9.29
N LYS A 220 -27.74 -2.52 9.85
CA LYS A 220 -28.25 -1.36 9.09
C LYS A 220 -27.39 -0.10 9.23
N ALA A 221 -26.47 -0.07 10.19
CA ALA A 221 -25.58 1.07 10.37
C ALA A 221 -24.74 1.31 9.10
N PRO A 222 -24.62 2.55 8.63
CA PRO A 222 -23.90 2.82 7.39
C PRO A 222 -22.39 2.62 7.58
N ILE A 223 -21.76 2.04 6.56
CA ILE A 223 -20.31 2.05 6.40
C ILE A 223 -19.98 3.03 5.28
N TYR A 224 -19.03 3.93 5.54
CA TYR A 224 -18.53 4.85 4.55
C TYR A 224 -17.02 4.72 4.35
N PHE A 225 -16.57 5.10 3.16
CA PHE A 225 -15.16 5.22 2.83
C PHE A 225 -14.90 6.61 2.24
N SER A 226 -13.86 7.29 2.74
CA SER A 226 -13.34 8.53 2.17
C SER A 226 -13.34 8.58 0.64
N THR A 227 -13.96 9.63 0.10
CA THR A 227 -14.13 9.88 -1.33
C THR A 227 -12.81 10.09 -2.08
N GLY A 228 -12.73 9.67 -3.35
CA GLY A 228 -11.66 9.98 -4.30
C GLY A 228 -10.54 8.94 -4.45
N LEU A 229 -10.26 8.15 -3.40
CA LEU A 229 -9.22 7.13 -3.43
C LEU A 229 -9.77 5.69 -3.51
N THR A 230 -10.96 5.43 -2.98
CA THR A 230 -11.62 4.11 -3.01
C THR A 230 -11.98 3.68 -4.43
N GLU A 231 -12.52 4.60 -5.24
CA GLU A 231 -12.88 4.30 -6.63
C GLU A 231 -11.66 3.95 -7.46
N LYS A 232 -10.58 4.73 -7.29
CA LYS A 232 -9.28 4.45 -7.91
C LYS A 232 -8.73 3.11 -7.41
N ALA A 233 -8.79 2.86 -6.10
CA ALA A 233 -8.30 1.63 -5.53
C ALA A 233 -9.05 0.41 -6.09
N ASN A 234 -10.37 0.45 -6.09
CA ASN A 234 -11.21 -0.60 -6.68
C ASN A 234 -10.91 -0.78 -8.18
N HIS A 235 -10.70 0.31 -8.92
CA HIS A 235 -10.29 0.24 -10.32
C HIS A 235 -8.97 -0.53 -10.50
N TYR A 236 -7.94 -0.23 -9.70
CA TYR A 236 -6.67 -0.97 -9.76
C TYR A 236 -6.80 -2.44 -9.37
N TYR A 237 -7.61 -2.75 -8.37
CA TYR A 237 -7.89 -4.15 -8.00
C TYR A 237 -8.62 -4.91 -9.10
N LYS A 238 -9.52 -4.26 -9.85
CA LYS A 238 -10.14 -4.86 -11.05
C LYS A 238 -9.10 -5.06 -12.16
N LEU A 239 -8.29 -4.04 -12.45
CA LEU A 239 -7.28 -4.07 -13.51
C LEU A 239 -6.21 -5.14 -13.26
N PHE A 240 -5.76 -5.28 -12.01
CA PHE A 240 -4.71 -6.21 -11.60
C PHE A 240 -5.27 -7.40 -10.81
N ILE A 241 -6.48 -7.86 -11.15
CA ILE A 241 -7.12 -8.99 -10.47
C ILE A 241 -6.24 -10.26 -10.51
N THR A 242 -5.39 -10.41 -11.52
CA THR A 242 -4.44 -11.52 -11.67
C THR A 242 -3.41 -11.59 -10.54
N TRP A 243 -3.15 -10.47 -9.85
CA TRP A 243 -2.23 -10.35 -8.71
C TRP A 243 -2.90 -10.64 -7.35
N THR A 244 -4.20 -10.95 -7.34
CA THR A 244 -4.93 -11.37 -6.15
C THR A 244 -4.87 -12.88 -5.94
N ASN A 245 -5.29 -13.35 -4.77
CA ASN A 245 -5.33 -14.79 -4.50
C ASN A 245 -6.30 -15.54 -5.43
N GLN A 246 -6.18 -16.87 -5.48
CA GLN A 246 -7.00 -17.70 -6.36
C GLN A 246 -8.50 -17.60 -6.05
N LYS A 247 -8.88 -17.38 -4.77
CA LYS A 247 -10.27 -17.23 -4.36
C LYS A 247 -10.90 -16.00 -5.02
N ILE A 248 -10.23 -14.86 -4.96
CA ILE A 248 -10.70 -13.61 -5.56
C ILE A 248 -10.81 -13.74 -7.07
N ARG A 249 -9.78 -14.30 -7.73
CA ARG A 249 -9.78 -14.53 -9.18
C ARG A 249 -10.96 -15.40 -9.64
N LYS A 250 -11.27 -16.48 -8.92
CA LYS A 250 -12.40 -17.37 -9.23
C LYS A 250 -13.75 -16.69 -9.02
N THR A 251 -13.92 -15.99 -7.90
CA THR A 251 -15.19 -15.31 -7.58
C THR A 251 -15.45 -14.12 -8.50
N PHE A 252 -14.41 -13.44 -8.99
CA PHE A 252 -14.53 -12.25 -9.83
C PHE A 252 -15.37 -12.44 -11.10
N VAL A 253 -15.36 -13.65 -11.68
CA VAL A 253 -16.18 -14.01 -12.86
C VAL A 253 -17.68 -13.92 -12.56
N GLN A 254 -18.09 -14.18 -11.32
CA GLN A 254 -19.49 -14.19 -10.88
C GLN A 254 -19.88 -12.89 -10.15
N ARG A 255 -18.98 -12.40 -9.28
CA ARG A 255 -19.19 -11.22 -8.45
C ARG A 255 -17.85 -10.56 -8.14
N ASN A 256 -17.78 -9.26 -8.37
CA ASN A 256 -16.63 -8.48 -7.95
C ASN A 256 -16.64 -8.28 -6.42
N MET A 257 -15.65 -8.84 -5.73
CA MET A 257 -15.54 -8.70 -4.26
C MET A 257 -15.11 -7.29 -3.79
N PHE A 258 -14.75 -6.41 -4.72
CA PHE A 258 -14.46 -4.99 -4.43
C PHE A 258 -15.65 -4.07 -4.74
N GLU A 259 -16.79 -4.64 -5.17
CA GLU A 259 -18.07 -3.94 -5.24
C GLU A 259 -18.90 -4.25 -4.00
N PHE A 260 -18.83 -3.32 -3.06
CA PHE A 260 -19.45 -3.43 -1.74
C PHE A 260 -20.90 -2.91 -1.79
N LYS A 261 -21.86 -3.68 -1.24
CA LYS A 261 -23.26 -3.26 -1.17
C LYS A 261 -23.49 -2.29 0.00
N HIS A 262 -22.77 -2.50 1.11
CA HIS A 262 -23.00 -1.78 2.37
C HIS A 262 -22.04 -0.59 2.57
N ILE A 263 -20.94 -0.55 1.80
CA ILE A 263 -19.91 0.50 1.91
C ILE A 263 -20.16 1.57 0.84
N LYS A 264 -20.42 2.79 1.29
CA LYS A 264 -20.75 3.94 0.43
C LYS A 264 -19.66 5.01 0.45
N ALA A 265 -19.69 5.90 -0.53
CA ALA A 265 -18.84 7.09 -0.53
C ALA A 265 -19.16 7.97 0.69
N PHE A 266 -18.11 8.45 1.38
CA PHE A 266 -18.27 9.36 2.50
C PHE A 266 -18.35 10.82 2.02
N ASP A 267 -19.43 11.50 2.39
CA ASP A 267 -19.52 12.97 2.34
C ASP A 267 -19.05 13.55 3.68
N ARG A 268 -18.29 14.65 3.65
CA ARG A 268 -17.82 15.33 4.85
C ARG A 268 -18.96 15.79 5.76
N ALA A 269 -20.12 16.13 5.19
CA ALA A 269 -21.31 16.50 5.94
C ALA A 269 -21.81 15.36 6.84
N TYR A 270 -21.58 14.09 6.45
CA TYR A 270 -22.05 12.94 7.21
C TYR A 270 -21.32 12.76 8.54
N ALA A 271 -20.16 13.41 8.74
CA ALA A 271 -19.42 13.36 10.00
C ALA A 271 -20.29 13.80 11.20
N ASP A 272 -21.21 14.73 10.95
CA ASP A 272 -22.05 15.35 11.96
C ASP A 272 -23.42 14.67 12.09
N ASN A 273 -23.77 13.73 11.19
CA ASN A 273 -25.04 13.00 11.25
C ASN A 273 -25.18 12.25 12.59
N PRO A 274 -26.38 12.26 13.19
CA PRO A 274 -26.62 11.52 14.43
C PRO A 274 -26.60 10.00 14.17
N GLY A 275 -26.38 9.24 15.24
CA GLY A 275 -26.38 7.77 15.21
C GLY A 275 -25.04 7.12 14.85
N PRO A 276 -25.00 5.78 14.89
CA PRO A 276 -23.79 5.03 14.66
C PRO A 276 -23.42 4.99 13.18
N MET A 277 -22.12 4.98 12.90
CA MET A 277 -21.58 4.78 11.56
C MET A 277 -20.15 4.26 11.66
N VAL A 278 -19.69 3.60 10.60
CA VAL A 278 -18.29 3.21 10.44
C VAL A 278 -17.70 4.01 9.30
N VAL A 279 -16.55 4.66 9.49
CA VAL A 279 -15.89 5.44 8.45
C VAL A 279 -14.44 5.02 8.32
N PHE A 280 -14.09 4.54 7.12
CA PHE A 280 -12.70 4.40 6.68
C PHE A 280 -12.21 5.76 6.20
N ALA A 281 -11.12 6.25 6.80
CA ALA A 281 -10.60 7.56 6.47
C ALA A 281 -9.09 7.56 6.22
N THR A 282 -8.66 8.39 5.27
CA THR A 282 -7.24 8.58 4.95
C THR A 282 -6.71 9.91 5.51
N PRO A 283 -5.40 9.98 5.83
CA PRO A 283 -4.39 8.91 5.86
C PRO A 283 -4.44 8.08 7.16
N GLY A 284 -3.80 6.91 7.15
CA GLY A 284 -3.78 5.99 8.29
C GLY A 284 -3.07 6.50 9.55
N MET A 285 -2.13 7.44 9.42
CA MET A 285 -1.34 7.95 10.55
C MET A 285 -1.94 9.20 11.23
N LEU A 286 -3.16 9.62 10.89
CA LEU A 286 -3.85 10.78 11.52
C LEU A 286 -3.06 12.11 11.53
N HIS A 287 -2.04 12.28 10.69
CA HIS A 287 -1.21 13.49 10.70
C HIS A 287 -1.83 14.68 9.95
N ALA A 288 -2.78 14.42 9.06
CA ALA A 288 -3.47 15.43 8.24
C ALA A 288 -4.76 14.83 7.67
N GLY A 289 -5.42 15.56 6.77
CA GLY A 289 -6.47 14.99 5.91
C GLY A 289 -7.78 14.67 6.63
N GLN A 290 -8.58 13.82 6.01
CA GLN A 290 -9.95 13.55 6.43
C GLN A 290 -10.00 12.71 7.72
N SER A 291 -9.08 11.77 7.90
CA SER A 291 -8.99 10.97 9.12
C SER A 291 -8.75 11.83 10.35
N LEU A 292 -7.83 12.82 10.29
CA LEU A 292 -7.60 13.76 11.38
C LEU A 292 -8.80 14.69 11.62
N GLN A 293 -9.45 15.16 10.56
CA GLN A 293 -10.65 16.01 10.67
C GLN A 293 -11.79 15.28 11.38
N ILE A 294 -12.06 14.03 11.01
CA ILE A 294 -13.09 13.20 11.67
C ILE A 294 -12.66 12.88 13.10
N PHE A 295 -11.40 12.50 13.31
CA PHE A 295 -10.86 12.20 14.64
C PHE A 295 -11.10 13.37 15.61
N ARG A 296 -10.76 14.60 15.22
CA ARG A 296 -10.96 15.79 16.06
C ARG A 296 -12.41 16.00 16.45
N LYS A 297 -13.36 15.73 15.54
CA LYS A 297 -14.80 15.83 15.83
C LYS A 297 -15.29 14.73 16.77
N TRP A 298 -14.76 13.52 16.65
CA TRP A 298 -15.32 12.34 17.31
C TRP A 298 -14.60 11.94 18.61
N ALA A 299 -13.37 12.40 18.83
CA ALA A 299 -12.53 11.98 19.96
C ALA A 299 -13.12 12.34 21.34
N GLY A 300 -13.93 13.40 21.44
CA GLY A 300 -14.51 13.85 22.71
C GLY A 300 -15.68 13.02 23.23
N ASN A 301 -16.16 12.03 22.49
CA ASN A 301 -17.31 11.21 22.88
C ASN A 301 -16.87 9.78 23.19
N GLU A 302 -17.05 9.36 24.45
CA GLU A 302 -16.68 8.05 24.99
C GLU A 302 -17.32 6.86 24.27
N LYS A 303 -18.45 7.07 23.60
CA LYS A 303 -19.12 6.01 22.83
C LYS A 303 -18.35 5.69 21.56
N ASN A 304 -17.57 6.62 21.03
CA ASN A 304 -16.87 6.46 19.76
C ASN A 304 -15.63 5.58 19.92
N MET A 305 -15.21 4.98 18.80
CA MET A 305 -14.01 4.16 18.71
C MET A 305 -13.13 4.66 17.58
N VAL A 306 -11.83 4.72 17.82
CA VAL A 306 -10.81 4.90 16.78
C VAL A 306 -9.96 3.63 16.76
N ARG A 307 -9.85 3.00 15.60
CA ARG A 307 -9.12 1.72 15.47
C ARG A 307 -8.14 1.79 14.31
N ASN A 308 -6.85 1.80 14.63
CA ASN A 308 -5.80 1.58 13.64
C ASN A 308 -5.70 0.08 13.28
N PRO A 309 -5.62 -0.28 11.99
CA PRO A 309 -5.61 -1.66 11.45
C PRO A 309 -4.46 -2.59 11.84
#